data_AF-A0A9E7B957-F1
#
_entry.id   AF-A0A9E7B957-F1
#
_cell.length_a   1.000
_cell.length_b   1.000
_cell.length_c   1.000
_cell.angle_alpha   90.00
_cell.angle_beta   90.00
_cell.angle_gamma   90.00
#
_symmetry.space_group_name_H-M   'P 1'
#
loop_
_entity.id
_entity.type
_entity.pdbx_description
1 polymer ?
#
loop_
_entity_poly.entity_id
_entity_poly.type
_entity_poly.pdbx_seq_one_letter_code
_entity_poly.pdbx_strand_id
1 'polypeptide(L)'
;MAGSPAKVTHPDGGRINFWPLAVVALILGFAFFGDRGILYMLKLSGQKADLVQKITDVESDNQALRGEIDSLRGDRRYIERVARTELGMVRDDELVFQFSDRK
;
A
#
# COMPACT_ATOMS: atom_id res chain seq x y z
N MET A 1 -71.07 30.87 -51.76
CA MET A 1 -71.52 30.32 -50.46
C MET A 1 -70.31 29.81 -49.70
N ALA A 2 -70.28 30.07 -48.40
CA ALA A 2 -69.25 29.74 -47.41
C ALA A 2 -68.60 28.36 -47.64
N GLY A 3 -67.30 28.16 -47.50
CA GLY A 3 -66.43 28.63 -46.42
C GLY A 3 -66.17 27.46 -45.48
N SER A 4 -64.95 26.93 -45.46
CA SER A 4 -64.43 26.20 -44.30
C SER A 4 -62.90 26.21 -44.31
N PRO A 5 -62.23 26.68 -43.23
CA PRO A 5 -60.81 26.95 -43.23
C PRO A 5 -59.96 25.69 -43.04
N ALA A 6 -58.82 25.65 -43.73
CA ALA A 6 -57.78 24.65 -43.55
C ALA A 6 -57.32 24.59 -42.08
N LYS A 7 -57.43 23.41 -41.47
CA LYS A 7 -56.86 23.16 -40.14
C LYS A 7 -55.33 23.20 -40.25
N VAL A 8 -54.74 24.23 -39.66
CA VAL A 8 -53.30 24.34 -39.46
C VAL A 8 -52.89 23.35 -38.36
N THR A 9 -52.30 22.23 -38.76
CA THR A 9 -51.67 21.27 -37.85
C THR A 9 -50.48 21.94 -37.17
N HIS A 10 -50.59 22.18 -35.87
CA HIS A 10 -49.47 22.65 -35.06
C HIS A 10 -48.52 21.48 -34.83
N PRO A 11 -47.21 21.63 -35.09
CA PRO A 11 -46.24 20.59 -34.75
C PRO A 11 -46.06 20.61 -33.24
N ASP A 12 -46.53 19.55 -32.56
CA ASP A 12 -46.25 19.33 -31.15
C ASP A 12 -44.74 19.17 -30.98
N GLY A 13 -44.09 20.25 -30.54
CA GLY A 13 -42.68 20.28 -30.19
C GLY A 13 -42.44 19.31 -29.04
N GLY A 14 -42.02 18.10 -29.39
CA GLY A 14 -41.75 17.01 -28.45
C GLY A 14 -40.80 17.49 -27.36
N ARG A 15 -41.35 17.72 -26.17
CA ARG A 15 -40.57 18.04 -24.97
C ARG A 15 -39.75 16.79 -24.63
N ILE A 16 -38.49 16.78 -25.03
CA ILE A 16 -37.57 15.69 -24.72
C ILE A 16 -37.43 15.67 -23.20
N ASN A 17 -38.06 14.68 -22.57
CA ASN A 17 -38.03 14.55 -21.12
C ASN A 17 -36.66 13.96 -20.74
N PHE A 18 -35.75 14.78 -20.19
CA PHE A 18 -34.41 14.36 -19.78
C PHE A 18 -34.38 13.64 -18.42
N TRP A 19 -35.51 13.56 -17.74
CA TRP A 19 -35.68 12.82 -16.49
C TRP A 19 -35.13 11.38 -16.51
N PRO A 20 -35.43 10.51 -17.51
CA PRO A 20 -34.83 9.18 -17.58
C PRO A 20 -33.31 9.21 -17.67
N LEU A 21 -32.72 10.20 -18.34
CA LEU A 21 -31.27 10.34 -18.42
C LEU A 21 -30.67 10.71 -17.05
N ALA A 22 -31.36 11.56 -16.30
CA ALA A 22 -30.97 11.91 -14.93
C ALA A 22 -31.06 10.70 -13.98
N VAL A 23 -32.10 9.86 -14.12
CA VAL A 23 -32.23 8.62 -13.35
C VAL A 23 -31.12 7.62 -13.69
N VAL A 24 -30.79 7.45 -14.97
CA VAL A 24 -29.68 6.59 -15.40
C VAL A 24 -28.35 7.13 -14.88
N ALA A 25 -28.11 8.43 -14.96
CA ALA A 25 -26.90 9.06 -14.41
C ALA A 25 -26.80 8.88 -12.89
N LEU A 26 -27.91 8.96 -12.17
CA LEU A 26 -27.97 8.73 -10.73
C LEU A 26 -27.68 7.26 -10.40
N ILE A 27 -28.27 6.30 -11.13
CA ILE A 27 -27.98 4.87 -10.97
C ILE A 27 -26.51 4.56 -11.24
N LEU A 28 -25.95 5.12 -12.32
CA LEU A 28 -24.51 4.98 -12.63
C LEU A 28 -23.66 5.60 -11.53
N GLY A 29 -23.99 6.82 -11.08
CA GLY A 29 -23.33 7.49 -9.96
C GLY A 29 -23.32 6.61 -8.70
N PHE A 30 -24.48 6.08 -8.30
CA PHE A 30 -24.59 5.16 -7.17
C PHE A 30 -23.89 3.81 -7.41
N ALA A 31 -23.80 3.30 -8.64
CA ALA A 31 -23.05 2.08 -8.93
C ALA A 31 -21.52 2.31 -8.84
N PHE A 32 -21.06 3.51 -9.22
CA PHE A 32 -19.66 3.89 -9.06
C PHE A 32 -19.29 4.28 -7.62
N PHE A 33 -20.22 4.89 -6.86
CA PHE A 33 -20.00 5.38 -5.50
C PHE A 33 -20.51 4.47 -4.36
N GLY A 34 -21.45 3.55 -4.62
CA GLY A 34 -22.13 2.77 -3.60
C GLY A 34 -21.44 1.45 -3.29
N ASP A 35 -20.90 1.35 -2.07
CA ASP A 35 -20.45 0.17 -1.30
C ASP A 35 -19.54 -0.90 -1.92
N ARG A 36 -19.38 -0.97 -3.26
CA ARG A 36 -18.49 -1.89 -3.99
C ARG A 36 -17.91 -1.24 -5.27
N GLY A 37 -17.79 0.08 -5.28
CA GLY A 37 -17.17 0.79 -6.40
C GLY A 37 -15.72 0.34 -6.64
N ILE A 38 -15.26 0.46 -7.89
CA ILE A 38 -13.92 0.06 -8.36
C ILE A 38 -12.81 0.68 -7.50
N LEU A 39 -13.04 1.91 -6.99
CA LEU A 39 -12.13 2.62 -6.10
C LEU A 39 -11.92 1.93 -4.74
N TYR A 40 -12.97 1.32 -4.17
CA TYR A 40 -12.87 0.57 -2.91
C TYR A 40 -12.06 -0.71 -3.11
N MET A 41 -12.29 -1.42 -4.23
CA MET A 41 -11.54 -2.63 -4.57
C MET A 41 -10.04 -2.32 -4.79
N LEU A 42 -9.71 -1.19 -5.43
CA LEU A 42 -8.33 -0.75 -5.60
C LEU A 42 -7.67 -0.37 -4.27
N LYS A 43 -8.39 0.34 -3.39
CA LYS A 43 -7.88 0.72 -2.07
C LYS A 43 -7.69 -0.49 -1.15
N LEU A 44 -8.53 -1.53 -1.26
CA LEU A 44 -8.35 -2.79 -0.53
C LEU A 44 -7.21 -3.62 -1.09
N SER A 45 -7.03 -3.61 -2.42
CA SER A 45 -5.92 -4.32 -3.07
C SER A 45 -4.57 -3.72 -2.68
N GLY A 46 -4.48 -2.38 -2.61
CA GLY A 46 -3.28 -1.70 -2.11
C GLY A 46 -2.97 -2.04 -0.65
N GLN A 47 -3.97 -1.96 0.23
CA GLN A 47 -3.79 -2.32 1.65
C GLN A 47 -3.38 -3.79 1.83
N LYS A 48 -3.91 -4.71 1.02
CA LYS A 48 -3.50 -6.11 1.06
C LYS A 48 -2.05 -6.28 0.61
N ALA A 49 -1.62 -5.57 -0.44
CA ALA A 49 -0.24 -5.61 -0.92
C ALA A 49 0.74 -5.07 0.14
N ASP A 50 0.41 -3.93 0.77
CA ASP A 50 1.22 -3.34 1.83
C ASP A 50 1.34 -4.27 3.05
N LEU A 51 0.25 -4.95 3.41
CA LEU A 51 0.25 -5.87 4.56
C LEU A 51 1.07 -7.14 4.26
N VAL A 52 0.98 -7.67 3.04
CA VAL A 52 1.81 -8.78 2.59
C VAL A 52 3.29 -8.40 2.58
N GLN A 53 3.62 -7.21 2.07
CA GLN A 53 5.00 -6.72 2.08
C GLN A 53 5.57 -6.61 3.51
N LYS A 54 4.78 -6.08 4.44
CA LYS A 54 5.20 -6.01 5.85
C LYS A 54 5.42 -7.40 6.46
N ILE A 55 4.60 -8.38 6.11
CA ILE A 55 4.78 -9.76 6.58
C ILE A 55 6.10 -10.32 6.03
N THR A 56 6.36 -10.14 4.72
CA THR A 56 7.58 -10.66 4.11
C THR A 56 8.84 -10.00 4.69
N ASP A 57 8.79 -8.70 4.95
CA ASP A 57 9.93 -7.98 5.54
C ASP A 57 10.21 -8.49 6.97
N VAL A 58 9.17 -8.60 7.81
CA VAL A 58 9.29 -9.11 9.18
C VAL A 58 9.75 -10.57 9.21
N GLU A 59 9.28 -11.41 8.29
CA GLU A 59 9.72 -12.80 8.20
C GLU A 59 11.20 -12.91 7.79
N SER A 60 11.65 -12.07 6.86
CA SER A 60 13.06 -11.99 6.46
C SER A 60 13.94 -11.58 7.65
N ASP A 61 13.55 -10.54 8.39
CA ASP A 61 14.27 -10.09 9.58
C ASP A 61 14.30 -11.19 10.65
N ASN A 62 13.20 -11.90 10.85
CA ASN A 62 13.13 -13.02 11.80
C ASN A 62 14.11 -14.14 11.41
N GLN A 63 14.19 -14.47 10.12
CA GLN A 63 15.14 -15.49 9.63
C GLN A 63 16.60 -15.06 9.83
N ALA A 64 16.93 -13.80 9.53
CA ALA A 64 18.27 -13.27 9.75
C ALA A 64 18.66 -13.31 11.24
N LEU A 65 17.78 -12.83 12.13
CA LEU A 65 18.00 -12.84 13.58
C LEU A 65 18.14 -14.27 14.14
N ARG A 66 17.36 -15.24 13.63
CA ARG A 66 17.53 -16.65 14.03
C ARG A 66 18.90 -17.19 13.63
N GLY A 67 19.35 -16.90 12.42
CA GLY A 67 20.69 -17.28 11.95
C GLY A 67 21.79 -16.66 12.82
N GLU A 68 21.61 -15.41 13.23
CA GLU A 68 22.53 -14.75 14.14
C GLU A 68 22.54 -15.41 15.52
N ILE A 69 21.37 -15.71 16.10
CA ILE A 69 21.26 -16.44 17.38
C ILE A 69 21.97 -17.80 17.31
N ASP A 70 21.77 -18.54 16.22
CA ASP A 70 22.41 -19.84 16.02
C ASP A 70 23.93 -19.71 15.92
N SER A 71 24.43 -18.67 15.23
CA SER A 71 25.86 -18.38 15.16
C SER A 71 26.46 -17.98 16.52
N LEU A 72 25.74 -17.17 17.29
CA LEU A 72 26.14 -16.76 18.64
C LEU A 72 26.11 -17.92 19.65
N ARG A 73 25.24 -18.92 19.45
CA ARG A 73 25.15 -20.09 20.34
C ARG A 73 26.14 -21.19 19.96
N GLY A 74 26.37 -21.39 18.66
CA GLY A 74 27.13 -22.52 18.13
C GLY A 74 28.59 -22.23 17.80
N ASP A 75 28.96 -20.98 17.48
CA ASP A 75 30.29 -20.65 16.97
C ASP A 75 31.06 -19.70 17.89
N ARG A 76 32.05 -20.27 18.58
CA ARG A 76 32.95 -19.54 19.48
C ARG A 76 33.75 -18.45 18.74
N ARG A 77 34.05 -18.62 17.45
CA ARG A 77 34.76 -17.61 16.64
C ARG A 77 33.88 -16.43 16.28
N TYR A 78 32.58 -16.66 16.09
CA TYR A 78 31.63 -15.57 15.85
C TYR A 78 31.50 -14.69 17.10
N ILE A 79 31.34 -15.32 18.27
CA ILE A 79 31.33 -14.61 19.57
C ILE A 79 32.62 -13.81 19.79
N GLU A 80 33.79 -14.41 19.54
CA GLU A 80 35.08 -13.72 19.68
C GLU A 80 35.18 -12.52 18.73
N ARG A 81 34.69 -12.64 17.49
CA ARG A 81 34.67 -11.52 16.54
C ARG A 81 33.82 -10.37 17.06
N VAL A 82 32.57 -10.64 17.44
CA VAL A 82 31.64 -9.62 17.98
C VAL A 82 32.23 -8.96 19.23
N ALA A 83 32.80 -9.76 20.15
CA ALA A 83 33.44 -9.25 21.35
C ALA A 83 34.60 -8.29 21.02
N ARG A 84 35.43 -8.59 20.01
CA ARG A 84 36.54 -7.73 19.61
C ARG A 84 36.10 -6.49 18.81
N THR A 85 35.15 -6.63 17.89
CA THR A 85 34.78 -5.56 16.95
C THR A 85 33.74 -4.61 17.52
N GLU A 86 32.71 -5.13 18.20
CA GLU A 86 31.60 -4.31 18.69
C GLU A 86 31.79 -3.89 20.14
N LEU A 87 32.33 -4.79 20.97
CA LEU A 87 32.49 -4.55 22.40
C LEU A 87 33.92 -4.12 22.78
N GLY A 88 34.88 -4.20 21.87
CA GLY A 88 36.29 -3.86 22.12
C GLY A 88 36.97 -4.73 23.18
N MET A 89 36.42 -5.92 23.45
CA MET A 89 36.94 -6.85 24.44
C MET A 89 38.21 -7.55 23.91
N VAL A 90 39.18 -7.71 24.79
CA VAL A 90 40.43 -8.44 24.56
C VAL A 90 40.55 -9.56 25.59
N ARG A 91 41.35 -10.58 25.31
CA ARG A 91 41.60 -11.66 26.27
C ARG A 91 42.52 -11.18 27.40
N ASP A 92 42.48 -11.87 28.54
CA ASP A 92 43.33 -11.54 29.70
C ASP A 92 44.84 -11.63 29.38
N ASP A 93 45.22 -12.41 28.37
CA ASP A 93 46.59 -12.58 27.89
C ASP A 93 46.99 -11.59 26.77
N GLU A 94 46.15 -10.61 26.43
CA GLU A 94 46.38 -9.66 25.35
C GLU A 94 46.65 -8.22 25.84
N LEU A 95 47.56 -7.51 25.18
CA LEU A 95 47.96 -6.14 25.51
C LEU A 95 47.29 -5.12 24.57
N VAL A 96 46.60 -4.14 25.13
CA VAL A 96 45.99 -3.02 24.37
C VAL A 96 46.99 -1.89 24.24
N PHE A 97 47.41 -1.59 23.01
CA PHE A 97 48.23 -0.41 22.72
C PHE A 97 47.34 0.80 22.43
N GLN A 98 47.24 1.73 23.38
CA GLN A 98 46.60 3.03 23.16
C GLN A 98 47.66 4.05 22.76
N PHE A 99 47.55 4.59 21.55
CA PHE A 99 48.41 5.68 21.10
C PHE A 99 47.73 7.02 21.43
N SER A 100 48.31 7.78 22.37
CA SER A 100 47.89 9.16 22.59
C SER A 100 48.39 10.01 21.44
N ASP A 101 47.47 10.58 20.66
CA ASP A 101 47.80 11.49 19.57
C ASP A 101 48.39 12.78 20.16
N ARG A 102 49.72 12.83 20.23
CA ARG A 102 50.46 13.98 20.72
C ARG A 102 50.73 14.89 19.53
N LYS A 103 49.86 15.88 19.34
CA LYS A 103 50.17 17.07 18.54
C LYS A 103 51.30 17.89 19.16
#